data_AF-A0A945TY32-F1
#
_entry.id   AF-A0A945TY32-F1
#
_cell.length_a   1.000
_cell.length_b   1.000
_cell.length_c   1.000
_cell.angle_alpha   90.00
_cell.angle_beta   90.00
_cell.angle_gamma   90.00
#
_symmetry.space_group_name_H-M   'P 1'
#
loop_
_entity.id
_entity.type
_entity.pdbx_description
1 polymer ?
#
loop_
_entity_poly.entity_id
_entity_poly.type
_entity_poly.pdbx_seq_one_letter_code
_entity_poly.pdbx_strand_id
1 'polypeptide(L)'
;MAVHHWKTRNVATGTKRTRSERIEVRTTPEDRSLIDRAVAAADTDLTSFVMSNLTVAARRVLADRTEFALNTKDRATWEAVNDRPPRDLTGLRALMDRPSPFADE
;
A
#
# COMPACT_ATOMS: atom_id res chain seq x y z
N MET A 1 -8.02 -27.67 -33.24
CA MET A 1 -6.77 -26.92 -33.39
C MET A 1 -6.55 -26.09 -32.14
N ALA A 2 -5.56 -26.48 -31.35
CA ALA A 2 -5.14 -25.79 -30.15
C ALA A 2 -4.12 -24.71 -30.51
N VAL A 3 -4.17 -23.55 -29.84
CA VAL A 3 -3.00 -22.84 -29.27
C VAL A 3 -3.49 -21.65 -28.43
N HIS A 4 -3.73 -21.87 -27.14
CA HIS A 4 -3.73 -20.77 -26.15
C HIS A 4 -2.45 -20.90 -25.32
N HIS A 5 -1.33 -20.42 -25.88
CA HIS A 5 -0.07 -20.33 -25.18
C HIS A 5 -0.02 -19.04 -24.34
N TRP A 6 -0.75 -18.98 -23.22
CA TRP A 6 -0.51 -17.91 -22.25
C TRP A 6 0.85 -18.20 -21.58
N LYS A 7 1.94 -17.79 -22.24
CA LYS A 7 3.30 -18.05 -21.78
C LYS A 7 3.58 -17.19 -20.55
N THR A 8 3.53 -17.86 -19.39
CA THR A 8 4.19 -17.54 -18.12
C THR A 8 3.97 -16.13 -17.56
N ARG A 9 2.99 -16.00 -16.67
CA ARG A 9 3.12 -15.10 -15.52
C ARG A 9 4.38 -15.52 -14.77
N ASN A 10 5.43 -14.72 -14.86
CA ASN A 10 6.54 -14.81 -13.93
C ASN A 10 5.99 -14.29 -12.60
N VAL A 11 5.43 -15.20 -11.80
CA VAL A 11 5.13 -14.91 -10.40
C VAL A 11 6.50 -14.66 -9.80
N ALA A 12 6.86 -13.38 -9.61
CA ALA A 12 8.05 -13.03 -8.86
C ALA A 12 7.94 -13.80 -7.55
N THR A 13 8.80 -14.81 -7.41
CA THR A 13 8.97 -15.60 -6.20
C THR A 13 9.07 -14.59 -5.08
N GLY A 14 8.06 -14.54 -4.22
CA GLY A 14 8.05 -13.60 -3.11
C GLY A 14 9.32 -13.84 -2.33
N THR A 15 10.31 -12.96 -2.49
CA THR A 15 11.42 -12.86 -1.57
C THR A 15 10.74 -12.70 -0.23
N LYS A 16 10.81 -13.73 0.63
CA LYS A 16 10.41 -13.60 2.03
C LYS A 16 11.09 -12.32 2.48
N ARG A 17 10.32 -11.24 2.67
CA ARG A 17 10.87 -9.96 3.11
C ARG A 17 11.50 -10.25 4.46
N THR A 18 12.81 -10.43 4.47
CA THR A 18 13.57 -10.63 5.69
C THR A 18 13.40 -9.35 6.48
N ARG A 19 12.97 -9.47 7.74
CA ARG A 19 12.88 -8.33 8.64
C ARG A 19 14.31 -7.93 9.01
N SER A 20 14.90 -7.05 8.21
CA SER A 20 16.27 -6.54 8.40
C SER A 20 16.31 -5.25 9.22
N GLU A 21 15.24 -4.47 9.20
CA GLU A 21 15.16 -3.17 9.87
C GLU A 21 14.58 -3.30 11.28
N ARG A 22 15.15 -2.56 12.23
CA ARG A 22 14.74 -2.54 13.66
C ARG A 22 14.20 -1.17 14.04
N ILE A 23 13.08 -1.18 14.75
CA ILE A 23 12.48 0.01 15.38
C ILE A 23 12.69 -0.14 16.89
N GLU A 24 13.34 0.84 17.52
CA GLU A 24 13.53 0.89 18.96
C GLU A 24 12.59 1.93 19.58
N VAL A 25 11.79 1.52 20.56
CA VAL A 25 10.82 2.40 21.24
C VAL A 25 10.99 2.24 22.74
N ARG A 26 11.08 3.36 23.45
CA ARG A 26 11.01 3.39 24.92
C ARG A 26 9.56 3.57 25.33
N THR A 27 9.10 2.78 26.30
CA THR A 27 7.74 2.84 26.83
C THR A 27 7.78 3.09 28.33
N THR A 28 6.70 3.64 28.87
CA THR A 28 6.47 3.65 30.32
C THR A 28 6.03 2.25 30.80
N PRO A 29 6.14 1.94 32.11
CA PRO A 29 5.58 0.71 32.68
C PRO A 29 4.06 0.59 32.43
N GLU A 30 3.34 1.71 32.47
CA GLU A 30 1.89 1.78 32.26
C GLU A 30 1.54 1.42 30.81
N ASP A 31 2.22 2.02 29.83
CA ASP A 31 2.05 1.70 28.42
C ASP A 31 2.37 0.23 28.15
N ARG A 32 3.46 -0.28 28.75
CA ARG A 32 3.87 -1.67 28.60
C ARG A 32 2.79 -2.63 29.11
N SER A 33 2.26 -2.38 30.30
CA SER A 33 1.20 -3.19 30.89
C SER A 33 -0.10 -3.15 30.08
N LEU A 34 -0.46 -1.99 29.52
CA LEU A 34 -1.61 -1.86 28.64
C LEU A 34 -1.42 -2.67 27.35
N ILE A 35 -0.27 -2.54 26.69
CA ILE A 35 0.05 -3.25 25.45
C ILE A 35 0.04 -4.77 25.69
N ASP A 36 0.64 -5.25 26.78
CA ASP A 36 0.69 -6.69 27.07
C ASP A 36 -0.71 -7.29 27.27
N ARG A 37 -1.63 -6.57 27.93
CA ARG A 37 -3.03 -6.99 28.03
C ARG A 37 -3.74 -7.01 26.68
N ALA A 38 -3.48 -6.03 25.82
CA ALA A 38 -4.06 -5.98 24.48
C ALA A 38 -3.55 -7.12 23.58
N VAL A 39 -2.25 -7.44 23.68
CA VAL A 39 -1.61 -8.57 22.99
C VAL A 39 -2.25 -9.89 23.43
N ALA A 40 -2.43 -10.09 24.74
CA ALA A 40 -3.09 -11.28 25.28
C ALA A 40 -4.55 -11.41 24.82
N ALA A 41 -5.31 -10.30 24.81
CA ALA A 41 -6.69 -10.30 24.35
C ALA A 41 -6.84 -10.52 22.83
N ALA A 42 -5.82 -10.16 22.04
CA ALA A 42 -5.80 -10.33 20.59
C ALA A 42 -5.24 -11.70 20.13
N ASP A 43 -4.84 -12.57 21.08
CA ASP A 43 -4.26 -13.89 20.82
C ASP A 43 -3.13 -13.86 19.77
N THR A 44 -2.15 -12.97 19.99
CA THR A 44 -1.02 -12.77 19.10
C THR A 44 0.25 -12.48 19.89
N ASP A 45 1.40 -12.41 19.21
CA ASP A 45 2.65 -11.97 19.84
C ASP A 45 2.81 -10.44 19.77
N LEU A 46 3.60 -9.89 20.70
CA LEU A 46 3.87 -8.46 20.80
C LEU A 46 4.35 -7.85 19.47
N THR A 47 5.25 -8.55 18.79
CA THR A 47 5.86 -8.06 17.56
C THR A 47 4.83 -7.97 16.43
N SER A 48 3.99 -8.99 16.28
CA SER A 48 2.90 -9.00 15.29
C SER A 48 1.83 -7.96 15.62
N PHE A 49 1.45 -7.83 16.90
CA PHE A 49 0.50 -6.83 17.38
C PHE A 49 0.97 -5.40 17.08
N VAL A 50 2.19 -5.06 17.48
CA VAL A 50 2.74 -3.72 17.29
C VAL A 50 2.91 -3.41 15.80
N MET A 51 3.46 -4.34 15.02
CA MET A 51 3.70 -4.07 13.60
C MET A 51 2.43 -3.95 12.77
N SER A 52 1.39 -4.74 13.08
CA SER A 52 0.09 -4.61 12.40
C SER A 52 -0.53 -3.24 12.71
N ASN A 53 -0.58 -2.84 13.98
CA ASN A 53 -1.15 -1.55 14.39
C ASN A 53 -0.33 -0.36 13.88
N LEU A 54 1.00 -0.38 13.98
CA LEU A 54 1.86 0.66 13.43
C LEU A 54 1.70 0.79 11.91
N THR A 55 1.57 -0.33 11.19
CA THR A 55 1.35 -0.31 9.73
C THR A 55 0.01 0.34 9.38
N VAL A 56 -1.06 0.03 10.12
CA VAL A 56 -2.37 0.66 9.93
C VAL A 56 -2.29 2.15 10.20
N ALA A 57 -1.68 2.55 11.32
CA ALA A 57 -1.51 3.96 11.67
C ALA A 57 -0.71 4.72 10.61
N ALA A 58 0.42 4.16 10.16
CA ALA A 58 1.24 4.76 9.11
C ALA A 58 0.47 4.90 7.79
N ARG A 59 -0.32 3.89 7.40
CA ARG A 59 -1.16 3.97 6.19
C ARG A 59 -2.22 5.06 6.29
N ARG A 60 -2.85 5.24 7.45
CA ARG A 60 -3.83 6.31 7.67
C ARG A 60 -3.18 7.68 7.51
N VAL A 61 -2.06 7.91 8.19
CA VAL A 61 -1.30 9.17 8.06
C VAL A 61 -0.94 9.46 6.59
N LEU A 62 -0.53 8.45 5.83
CA LEU A 62 -0.22 8.61 4.41
C LEU A 62 -1.45 8.78 3.52
N ALA A 63 -2.58 8.14 3.85
CA ALA A 63 -3.83 8.27 3.11
C ALA A 63 -4.51 9.62 3.33
N ASP A 64 -4.41 10.14 4.57
CA ASP A 64 -4.97 11.44 4.95
C ASP A 64 -4.11 12.61 4.45
N ARG A 65 -2.92 12.33 3.90
CA ARG A 65 -2.02 13.35 3.35
C ARG A 65 -2.61 13.95 2.07
N THR A 66 -2.96 15.24 2.13
CA THR A 66 -3.53 16.00 1.01
C THR A 66 -2.49 16.80 0.22
N GLU A 67 -1.30 17.05 0.79
CA GLU A 67 -0.29 17.91 0.17
C GLU A 67 0.99 17.16 -0.21
N PHE A 68 1.42 17.31 -1.47
CA PHE A 68 2.63 16.71 -2.02
C PHE A 68 3.60 17.79 -2.51
N ALA A 69 4.50 18.22 -1.62
CA ALA A 69 5.55 19.16 -1.99
C ALA A 69 6.58 18.49 -2.90
N LEU A 70 6.89 19.15 -4.03
CA LEU A 70 7.91 18.74 -4.98
C LEU A 70 9.08 19.73 -4.93
N ASN A 71 10.31 19.22 -4.94
CA ASN A 71 11.46 20.06 -5.23
C ASN A 71 11.46 20.46 -6.72
N THR A 72 12.33 21.39 -7.11
CA THR A 72 12.38 21.91 -8.49
C THR A 72 12.54 20.82 -9.55
N LYS A 73 13.36 19.79 -9.28
CA LYS A 73 13.60 18.69 -10.23
C LYS A 73 12.36 17.80 -10.39
N ASP A 74 11.72 17.46 -9.29
CA ASP A 74 10.53 16.59 -9.31
C ASP A 74 9.33 17.34 -9.92
N ARG A 75 9.23 18.66 -9.70
CA ARG A 75 8.22 19.51 -10.35
C ARG A 75 8.38 19.52 -11.87
N ALA A 76 9.60 19.74 -12.39
CA ALA A 76 9.83 19.70 -13.84
C ALA A 76 9.50 18.33 -14.44
N THR A 77 9.76 17.25 -13.69
CA THR A 77 9.39 15.89 -14.11
C THR A 77 7.87 15.71 -14.14
N TRP A 78 7.17 16.24 -13.15
CA TRP A 78 5.70 16.24 -13.08
C TRP A 78 5.05 17.01 -14.25
N GLU A 79 5.53 18.22 -14.52
CA GLU A 79 5.07 19.05 -15.64
C GLU A 79 5.28 18.34 -16.99
N ALA A 80 6.48 17.78 -17.21
CA ALA A 80 6.80 17.03 -18.43
C ALA A 80 5.99 15.73 -18.61
N VAL A 81 5.35 15.21 -17.56
CA VAL A 81 4.38 14.10 -17.67
C VAL A 81 3.01 14.62 -18.09
N ASN A 82 2.56 15.74 -17.53
CA ASN A 82 1.26 16.33 -17.84
C ASN A 82 1.19 16.98 -19.23
N ASP A 83 2.32 17.47 -19.75
CA ASP A 83 2.40 18.03 -21.11
C ASP A 83 2.34 16.96 -22.22
N ARG A 84 2.37 15.67 -21.86
CA ARG A 84 2.34 14.59 -22.85
C ARG A 84 0.93 14.47 -23.44
N PRO A 85 0.82 14.20 -24.76
CA PRO A 85 -0.48 13.90 -25.34
C PRO A 85 -1.09 12.67 -24.64
N PRO A 86 -2.43 12.66 -24.47
CA PRO A 86 -3.11 11.52 -23.88
C PRO A 86 -2.83 10.27 -24.70
N ARG A 87 -2.58 9.16 -24.00
CA ARG A 87 -2.38 7.86 -24.62
C ARG A 87 -3.66 7.07 -24.59
N ASP A 88 -3.90 6.31 -25.64
CA ASP A 88 -4.93 5.29 -25.59
C ASP A 88 -4.51 4.17 -24.62
N LEU A 89 -5.35 3.94 -23.61
CA LEU A 89 -5.21 2.88 -22.63
C LEU A 89 -6.39 1.92 -22.80
N THR A 90 -6.22 0.87 -23.60
CA THR A 90 -7.31 -0.10 -23.92
C THR A 90 -7.99 -0.65 -22.67
N GLY A 91 -7.23 -0.90 -21.60
CA GLY A 91 -7.79 -1.35 -20.32
C GLY A 91 -8.64 -0.29 -19.60
N LEU A 92 -8.30 0.99 -19.72
CA LEU A 92 -9.12 2.08 -19.19
C LEU A 92 -10.40 2.23 -19.99
N ARG A 93 -10.34 2.14 -21.33
CA ARG A 93 -11.53 2.14 -22.19
C ARG A 93 -12.49 1.01 -21.79
N ALA A 94 -11.99 -0.22 -21.73
CA ALA A 94 -12.77 -1.38 -21.32
C ALA A 94 -13.33 -1.25 -19.89
N LEU A 95 -12.63 -0.56 -18.98
CA LEU A 95 -13.14 -0.28 -17.63
C LEU A 95 -14.32 0.69 -17.67
N MET A 96 -14.23 1.76 -18.46
CA MET A 96 -15.27 2.78 -18.57
C MET A 96 -16.52 2.27 -19.33
N ASP A 97 -16.35 1.28 -20.21
CA ASP A 97 -17.46 0.62 -20.92
C ASP A 97 -18.25 -0.37 -20.03
N ARG A 98 -17.74 -0.71 -18.84
CA ARG A 98 -18.44 -1.60 -17.91
C ARG A 98 -19.57 -0.85 -17.19
N PRO A 99 -20.74 -1.48 -16.95
CA PRO A 99 -21.77 -0.91 -16.11
C PRO A 99 -21.21 -0.48 -14.74
N SER A 100 -21.56 0.74 -14.31
CA SER A 100 -21.15 1.23 -13.00
C SER A 100 -21.78 0.35 -11.91
N PRO A 101 -20.99 -0.13 -10.92
CA PRO A 101 -21.53 -0.85 -9.78
C PRO A 101 -22.33 0.04 -8.82
N PHE A 102 -22.40 1.36 -9.10
CA PHE A 102 -23.09 2.37 -8.30
C PHE A 102 -24.26 3.01 -9.05
N ALA A 103 -24.75 2.42 -10.15
CA ALA A 103 -25.79 3.01 -10.99
C ALA A 103 -27.22 2.91 -10.40
N ASP A 104 -27.44 2.08 -9.39
CA ASP A 104 -28.75 1.79 -8.79
C ASP A 104 -28.98 2.44 -7.42
N GLU A 105 -28.30 3.55 -7.10
CA GLU A 105 -28.65 4.44 -5.96
C GLU A 105 -29.52 5.63 -6.37
#